data_AF-A0A0Q4H0C7-F1
#
_entry.id   AF-A0A0Q4H0C7-F1
#
_cell.length_a   1.000
_cell.length_b   1.000
_cell.length_c   1.000
_cell.angle_alpha   90.00
_cell.angle_beta   90.00
_cell.angle_gamma   90.00
#
_symmetry.space_group_name_H-M   'P 1'
#
loop_
_entity.id
_entity.type
_entity.pdbx_description
1 polymer ?
#
loop_
_entity_poly.entity_id
_entity_poly.type
_entity_poly.pdbx_seq_one_letter_code
_entity_poly.pdbx_strand_id
1 'polypeptide(L)'
;MYSSRSASPLLHPAPRGFSGNPNLHTRLLEPADEPLWTALRNEVIAALPDPDCYVREDDERAFFLQHCTPHGETIGVFHGDAMVAYAMLGLPAADDPDNLGVRLGLDAAGRAATAHLSSCMVRPGWRGQGLQRTLLGARLALAHAHRRHLCMAVVSLHNHSSRHNMLRRGLHVAWVGDLDGLRRQIALIDLHHGLHVDTGDERLIDSDDLDAQRQAFADGYVGVGELRTDDQVHLRFLRRLVIQGVPL
;
A
#
# COMPACT_ATOMS: atom_id res chain seq x y z
N MET A 1 -29.36 -38.60 9.35
CA MET A 1 -29.96 -37.33 9.81
C MET A 1 -28.87 -36.59 10.57
N TYR A 2 -28.28 -35.55 9.98
CA TYR A 2 -27.58 -34.41 10.59
C TYR A 2 -26.85 -33.68 9.44
N SER A 3 -27.57 -32.73 8.84
CA SER A 3 -27.00 -31.77 7.89
C SER A 3 -26.41 -30.63 8.73
N SER A 4 -25.08 -30.58 8.84
CA SER A 4 -24.39 -29.42 9.39
C SER A 4 -24.47 -28.30 8.35
N ARG A 5 -25.38 -27.36 8.55
CA ARG A 5 -25.36 -26.09 7.81
C ARG A 5 -24.07 -25.37 8.18
N SER A 6 -23.15 -25.25 7.22
CA SER A 6 -22.05 -24.30 7.36
C SER A 6 -22.67 -22.92 7.52
N ALA A 7 -22.31 -22.22 8.59
CA ALA A 7 -22.66 -20.83 8.73
C ALA A 7 -22.04 -20.09 7.53
N SER A 8 -22.88 -19.59 6.63
CA SER A 8 -22.42 -18.70 5.57
C SER A 8 -21.68 -17.53 6.24
N PRO A 9 -20.43 -17.23 5.85
CA PRO A 9 -19.75 -16.08 6.42
C PRO A 9 -20.61 -14.85 6.14
N LEU A 10 -20.94 -14.12 7.20
CA LEU A 10 -21.70 -12.88 7.11
C LEU A 10 -20.93 -11.95 6.15
N LEU A 11 -21.47 -11.76 4.95
CA LEU A 11 -21.00 -10.76 4.00
C LEU A 11 -21.28 -9.40 4.62
N HIS A 12 -20.31 -8.86 5.36
CA HIS A 12 -20.36 -7.47 5.78
C HIS A 12 -20.53 -6.60 4.52
N PRO A 13 -21.44 -5.61 4.52
CA PRO A 13 -21.60 -4.73 3.38
C PRO A 13 -20.24 -4.13 3.02
N ALA A 14 -19.90 -4.18 1.73
CA ALA A 14 -18.63 -3.66 1.26
C ALA A 14 -18.48 -2.20 1.72
N PRO A 15 -17.34 -1.83 2.36
CA PRO A 15 -17.15 -0.46 2.81
C PRO A 15 -17.27 0.48 1.60
N ARG A 16 -18.17 1.46 1.72
CA ARG A 16 -18.62 2.29 0.60
C ARG A 16 -17.63 3.39 0.19
N GLY A 17 -16.55 3.61 0.94
CA GLY A 17 -15.57 4.65 0.61
C GLY A 17 -16.23 6.03 0.53
N PHE A 18 -15.86 6.83 -0.47
CA PHE A 18 -16.41 8.17 -0.66
C PHE A 18 -17.92 8.17 -0.98
N SER A 19 -18.43 7.18 -1.72
CA SER A 19 -19.87 7.10 -2.05
C SER A 19 -20.74 6.71 -0.85
N GLY A 20 -20.13 6.33 0.27
CA GLY A 20 -20.82 6.04 1.52
C GLY A 20 -21.27 7.25 2.30
N ASN A 21 -20.72 8.43 2.00
CA ASN A 21 -20.99 9.65 2.76
C ASN A 21 -20.96 10.89 1.84
N PRO A 22 -22.12 11.51 1.54
CA PRO A 22 -22.19 12.65 0.63
C PRO A 22 -21.53 13.92 1.18
N ASN A 23 -21.20 13.96 2.47
CA ASN A 23 -20.50 15.08 3.10
C ASN A 23 -18.98 14.96 2.98
N LEU A 24 -18.48 13.85 2.41
CA LEU A 24 -17.07 13.70 2.09
C LEU A 24 -16.76 14.31 0.72
N HIS A 25 -15.70 15.11 0.66
CA HIS A 25 -15.12 15.56 -0.59
C HIS A 25 -13.61 15.41 -0.56
N THR A 26 -13.00 15.43 -1.75
CA THR A 26 -11.55 15.29 -1.91
C THR A 26 -11.01 16.42 -2.75
N ARG A 27 -9.80 16.86 -2.43
CA ARG A 27 -9.01 17.76 -3.28
C ARG A 27 -7.52 17.46 -3.12
N LEU A 28 -6.74 17.90 -4.10
CA LEU A 28 -5.30 17.95 -3.93
C LEU A 28 -4.96 19.00 -2.85
N LEU A 29 -3.99 18.67 -2.01
CA LEU A 29 -3.41 19.59 -1.06
C LEU A 29 -2.37 20.47 -1.76
N GLU A 30 -2.30 21.72 -1.34
CA GLU A 30 -1.32 22.70 -1.77
C GLU A 30 -0.30 22.93 -0.64
N PRO A 31 0.86 23.57 -0.90
CA PRO A 31 1.83 23.89 0.14
C PRO A 31 1.24 24.64 1.34
N ALA A 32 0.19 25.43 1.14
CA ALA A 32 -0.50 26.17 2.20
C ALA A 32 -1.29 25.26 3.17
N ASP A 33 -1.59 24.01 2.78
CA ASP A 33 -2.31 23.03 3.61
C ASP A 33 -1.40 22.27 4.58
N GLU A 34 -0.10 22.55 4.61
CA GLU A 34 0.86 21.90 5.50
C GLU A 34 0.37 21.84 6.97
N PRO A 35 -0.21 22.91 7.56
CA PRO A 35 -0.73 22.84 8.93
C PRO A 35 -1.86 21.82 9.12
N LEU A 36 -2.75 21.68 8.12
CA LEU A 36 -3.84 20.69 8.16
C LEU A 36 -3.27 19.27 8.09
N TRP A 37 -2.29 19.06 7.21
CA TRP A 37 -1.59 17.79 7.03
C TRP A 37 -0.87 17.37 8.31
N THR A 38 -0.06 18.27 8.88
CA THR A 38 0.67 18.05 10.13
C THR A 38 -0.26 17.74 11.30
N ALA A 39 -1.38 18.48 11.42
CA ALA A 39 -2.36 18.25 12.50
C ALA A 39 -2.99 16.85 12.42
N LEU A 40 -3.51 16.45 11.26
CA LEU A 40 -4.09 15.12 11.07
C LEU A 40 -3.04 14.01 11.26
N ARG A 41 -1.84 14.23 10.74
CA ARG A 41 -0.74 13.27 10.85
C ARG A 41 -0.34 13.03 12.31
N ASN A 42 -0.20 14.08 13.11
CA ASN A 42 0.10 13.98 14.53
C ASN A 42 -0.97 13.20 15.29
N GLU A 43 -2.25 13.47 15.01
CA GLU A 43 -3.38 12.75 15.60
C GLU A 43 -3.33 11.25 15.26
N VAL A 44 -3.11 10.92 13.99
CA VAL A 44 -3.11 9.53 13.53
C VAL A 44 -1.93 8.75 14.09
N ILE A 45 -0.73 9.33 14.08
CA ILE A 45 0.49 8.68 14.60
C ILE A 45 0.39 8.46 16.11
N ALA A 46 -0.09 9.45 16.87
CA ALA A 46 -0.27 9.30 18.32
C ALA A 46 -1.27 8.19 18.69
N ALA A 47 -2.17 7.84 17.78
CA ALA A 47 -3.15 6.78 17.94
C ALA A 47 -2.76 5.46 17.26
N LEU A 48 -1.51 5.30 16.80
CA LEU A 48 -1.04 4.02 16.28
C LEU A 48 -0.82 3.02 17.42
N PRO A 49 -1.31 1.78 17.29
CA PRO A 49 -1.10 0.75 18.31
C PRO A 49 0.37 0.28 18.35
N ASP A 50 1.06 0.36 17.23
CA ASP A 50 2.46 -0.03 17.09
C ASP A 50 3.21 1.09 16.32
N PRO A 51 4.23 1.72 16.92
CA PRO A 51 5.02 2.74 16.25
C PRO A 51 5.81 2.21 15.04
N ASP A 52 6.09 0.90 14.93
CA ASP A 52 6.75 0.35 13.73
C ASP A 52 5.85 0.45 12.49
N CYS A 53 4.53 0.56 12.65
CA CYS A 53 3.60 0.67 11.55
C CYS A 53 3.79 1.95 10.70
N TYR A 54 4.42 3.00 11.26
CA TYR A 54 4.74 4.24 10.55
C TYR A 54 5.92 4.97 11.19
N VAL A 55 6.99 5.18 10.43
CA VAL A 55 8.15 5.98 10.85
C VAL A 55 8.03 7.39 10.27
N ARG A 56 8.31 8.39 11.09
CA ARG A 56 8.30 9.79 10.65
C ARG A 56 9.55 10.10 9.84
N GLU A 57 9.38 10.90 8.79
CA GLU A 57 10.50 11.41 8.02
C GLU A 57 11.24 12.49 8.83
N ASP A 58 12.56 12.57 8.68
CA ASP A 58 13.38 13.52 9.46
C ASP A 58 13.03 14.98 9.14
N ASP A 59 12.81 15.29 7.85
CA ASP A 59 12.29 16.58 7.38
C ASP A 59 10.87 16.41 6.81
N GLU A 60 9.89 16.48 7.70
CA GLU A 60 8.48 16.30 7.37
C GLU A 60 7.95 17.39 6.44
N ARG A 61 8.48 18.61 6.56
CA ARG A 61 8.07 19.73 5.70
C ARG A 61 8.58 19.51 4.28
N ALA A 62 9.85 19.16 4.11
CA ALA A 62 10.40 18.81 2.80
C ALA A 62 9.65 17.62 2.20
N PHE A 63 9.37 16.59 3.00
CA PHE A 63 8.59 15.43 2.57
C PHE A 63 7.19 15.83 2.06
N PHE A 64 6.45 16.68 2.79
CA PHE A 64 5.14 17.17 2.35
C PHE A 64 5.23 17.95 1.03
N LEU A 65 6.20 18.86 0.92
CA LEU A 65 6.39 19.68 -0.28
C LEU A 65 6.78 18.84 -1.50
N GLN A 66 7.60 17.79 -1.33
CA GLN A 66 7.92 16.83 -2.39
C GLN A 66 6.70 16.02 -2.85
N HIS A 67 5.70 15.86 -2.00
CA HIS A 67 4.42 15.23 -2.33
C HIS A 67 3.35 16.25 -2.75
N CYS A 68 3.76 17.45 -3.14
CA CYS A 68 2.98 18.41 -3.91
C CYS A 68 3.51 18.48 -5.36
N THR A 69 2.70 19.01 -6.27
CA THR A 69 3.09 19.17 -7.68
C THR A 69 4.38 19.99 -7.79
N PRO A 70 5.36 19.62 -8.64
CA PRO A 70 5.29 18.58 -9.68
C PRO A 70 5.85 17.20 -9.29
N HIS A 71 6.45 17.05 -8.10
CA HIS A 71 7.19 15.84 -7.72
C HIS A 71 6.32 14.76 -7.07
N GLY A 72 5.09 15.10 -6.74
CA GLY A 72 4.09 14.18 -6.23
C GLY A 72 2.74 14.87 -6.12
N GLU A 73 1.78 14.17 -5.55
CA GLU A 73 0.45 14.70 -5.28
C GLU A 73 -0.09 14.13 -3.98
N THR A 74 -0.67 15.00 -3.14
CA THR A 74 -1.31 14.61 -1.89
C THR A 74 -2.80 14.82 -2.02
N ILE A 75 -3.58 13.75 -1.86
CA ILE A 75 -5.04 13.80 -1.87
C ILE A 75 -5.51 13.96 -0.42
N GLY A 76 -6.15 15.08 -0.10
CA GLY A 76 -6.86 15.28 1.16
C GLY A 76 -8.32 14.84 1.05
N VAL A 77 -8.86 14.27 2.12
CA VAL A 77 -10.27 13.92 2.28
C VAL A 77 -10.85 14.74 3.42
N PHE A 78 -11.96 15.42 3.16
CA PHE A 78 -12.55 16.40 4.05
C PHE A 78 -14.01 16.07 4.37
N HIS A 79 -14.41 16.32 5.60
CA HIS A 79 -15.81 16.33 6.05
C HIS A 79 -16.14 17.73 6.58
N GLY A 80 -16.85 18.53 5.78
CA GLY A 80 -16.83 19.99 5.95
C GLY A 80 -15.41 20.53 5.82
N ASP A 81 -14.97 21.41 6.71
CA ASP A 81 -13.60 21.96 6.69
C ASP A 81 -12.57 21.06 7.39
N ALA A 82 -13.01 19.98 8.04
CA ALA A 82 -12.13 19.08 8.77
C ALA A 82 -11.51 18.05 7.83
N MET A 83 -10.19 18.02 7.73
CA MET A 83 -9.48 16.93 7.06
C MET A 83 -9.53 15.66 7.92
N VAL A 84 -9.97 14.55 7.31
CA VAL A 84 -10.20 13.27 8.00
C VAL A 84 -9.33 12.13 7.49
N ALA A 85 -8.77 12.27 6.30
CA ALA A 85 -7.78 11.37 5.75
C ALA A 85 -6.90 12.08 4.73
N TYR A 86 -5.71 11.54 4.46
CA TYR A 86 -4.94 11.89 3.27
C TYR A 86 -4.22 10.65 2.72
N ALA A 87 -3.82 10.73 1.46
CA ALA A 87 -2.84 9.80 0.90
C ALA A 87 -1.96 10.46 -0.14
N MET A 88 -0.71 10.02 -0.22
CA MET A 88 0.32 10.64 -1.05
C MET A 88 0.73 9.74 -2.22
N LEU A 89 1.06 10.39 -3.34
CA LEU A 89 1.72 9.80 -4.49
C LEU A 89 3.06 10.51 -4.69
N GLY A 90 4.16 9.75 -4.69
CA GLY A 90 5.47 10.25 -5.08
C GLY A 90 5.80 9.88 -6.54
N LEU A 91 6.45 10.80 -7.25
CA LEU A 91 6.90 10.63 -8.64
C LEU A 91 8.42 10.76 -8.71
N PRO A 92 9.17 9.80 -8.15
CA PRO A 92 10.63 9.88 -8.08
C PRO A 92 11.25 9.96 -9.48
N ALA A 93 12.43 10.56 -9.55
CA ALA A 93 13.27 10.49 -10.73
C ALA A 93 13.80 9.06 -10.91
N ALA A 94 14.25 8.74 -12.12
CA ALA A 94 14.76 7.39 -12.44
C ALA A 94 16.13 7.11 -11.80
N ASP A 95 16.89 8.16 -11.50
CA ASP A 95 18.21 8.15 -10.88
C ASP A 95 18.17 8.43 -9.37
N ASP A 96 16.97 8.65 -8.82
CA ASP A 96 16.76 8.80 -7.38
C ASP A 96 17.18 7.50 -6.65
N PRO A 97 18.14 7.55 -5.71
CA PRO A 97 18.59 6.38 -4.98
C PRO A 97 17.49 5.75 -4.11
N ASP A 98 16.48 6.53 -3.70
CA ASP A 98 15.35 6.06 -2.89
C ASP A 98 14.20 5.52 -3.74
N ASN A 99 14.35 5.50 -5.08
CA ASN A 99 13.39 4.87 -5.97
C ASN A 99 13.25 3.38 -5.65
N LEU A 100 12.04 2.94 -5.29
CA LEU A 100 11.78 1.57 -4.86
C LEU A 100 12.10 0.52 -5.93
N GLY A 101 12.13 0.92 -7.21
CA GLY A 101 12.59 0.06 -8.28
C GLY A 101 14.04 -0.41 -8.14
N VAL A 102 14.90 0.33 -7.43
CA VAL A 102 16.28 -0.08 -7.13
C VAL A 102 16.31 -1.40 -6.35
N ARG A 103 15.42 -1.56 -5.36
CA ARG A 103 15.35 -2.78 -4.53
C ARG A 103 14.88 -4.00 -5.30
N LEU A 104 14.12 -3.79 -6.37
CA LEU A 104 13.63 -4.83 -7.27
C LEU A 104 14.58 -5.09 -8.45
N GLY A 105 15.73 -4.41 -8.50
CA GLY A 105 16.69 -4.55 -9.59
C GLY A 105 16.20 -3.99 -10.94
N LEU A 106 15.23 -3.06 -10.93
CA LEU A 106 14.72 -2.45 -12.14
C LEU A 106 15.79 -1.59 -12.82
N ASP A 107 15.78 -1.60 -14.15
CA ASP A 107 16.59 -0.71 -14.97
C ASP A 107 16.08 0.75 -14.95
N ALA A 108 16.75 1.64 -15.68
CA ALA A 108 16.36 3.05 -15.71
C ALA A 108 14.93 3.27 -16.26
N ALA A 109 14.48 2.45 -17.21
CA ALA A 109 13.15 2.56 -17.78
C ALA A 109 12.07 2.12 -16.76
N GLY A 110 12.29 1.02 -16.05
CA GLY A 110 11.43 0.58 -14.95
C GLY A 110 11.38 1.59 -13.81
N ARG A 111 12.52 2.18 -13.44
CA ARG A 111 12.56 3.24 -12.41
C ARG A 111 11.86 4.53 -12.87
N ALA A 112 11.99 4.91 -14.14
CA ALA A 112 11.23 6.02 -14.73
C ALA A 112 9.72 5.75 -14.82
N ALA A 113 9.31 4.48 -14.85
CA ALA A 113 7.92 4.05 -14.82
C ALA A 113 7.35 3.92 -13.40
N THR A 114 8.17 4.09 -12.36
CA THR A 114 7.80 3.85 -10.97
C THR A 114 7.09 5.05 -10.34
N ALA A 115 6.03 4.79 -9.57
CA ALA A 115 5.41 5.73 -8.65
C ALA A 115 5.38 5.15 -7.24
N HIS A 116 5.55 6.00 -6.24
CA HIS A 116 5.49 5.62 -4.83
C HIS A 116 4.11 5.90 -4.26
N LEU A 117 3.44 4.87 -3.75
CA LEU A 117 2.18 4.96 -3.02
C LEU A 117 2.45 5.33 -1.55
N SER A 118 3.07 6.49 -1.36
CA SER A 118 3.53 7.01 -0.06
C SER A 118 2.37 7.28 0.91
N SER A 119 2.71 7.30 2.21
CA SER A 119 1.91 7.75 3.37
C SER A 119 0.38 7.82 3.16
N CYS A 120 -0.38 6.96 3.84
CA CYS A 120 -1.84 7.05 3.88
C CYS A 120 -2.32 7.04 5.32
N MET A 121 -3.02 8.10 5.71
CA MET A 121 -3.51 8.29 7.06
C MET A 121 -5.00 8.52 7.08
N VAL A 122 -5.67 7.82 8.00
CA VAL A 122 -7.11 7.93 8.22
C VAL A 122 -7.33 8.14 9.71
N ARG A 123 -8.01 9.24 10.05
CA ARG A 123 -8.42 9.58 11.42
C ARG A 123 -9.12 8.37 12.08
N PRO A 124 -8.84 8.03 13.35
CA PRO A 124 -9.37 6.82 13.99
C PRO A 124 -10.88 6.60 13.83
N GLY A 125 -11.70 7.63 14.06
CA GLY A 125 -13.17 7.56 13.89
C GLY A 125 -13.66 7.34 12.45
N TRP A 126 -12.77 7.46 11.46
CA TRP A 126 -13.06 7.27 10.04
C TRP A 126 -12.51 5.95 9.48
N ARG A 127 -11.81 5.15 10.30
CA ARG A 127 -11.31 3.83 9.93
C ARG A 127 -12.47 2.85 9.72
N GLY A 128 -12.23 1.77 8.98
CA GLY A 128 -13.26 0.77 8.64
C GLY A 128 -14.26 1.20 7.54
N GLN A 129 -14.29 2.47 7.14
CA GLN A 129 -15.20 2.98 6.12
C GLN A 129 -14.69 2.78 4.67
N GLY A 130 -13.51 2.18 4.50
CA GLY A 130 -12.92 1.90 3.19
C GLY A 130 -12.09 3.02 2.59
N LEU A 131 -11.90 4.14 3.29
CA LEU A 131 -11.20 5.33 2.78
C LEU A 131 -9.79 5.02 2.26
N GLN A 132 -8.99 4.21 2.96
CA GLN A 132 -7.65 3.82 2.49
C GLN A 132 -7.70 3.09 1.13
N ARG A 133 -8.66 2.17 0.93
CA ARG A 133 -8.79 1.43 -0.34
C ARG A 133 -9.25 2.36 -1.46
N THR A 134 -10.13 3.31 -1.16
CA THR A 134 -10.57 4.30 -2.14
C THR A 134 -9.44 5.26 -2.52
N LEU A 135 -8.67 5.75 -1.53
CA LEU A 135 -7.48 6.57 -1.75
C LEU A 135 -6.37 5.83 -2.49
N LEU A 136 -6.20 4.53 -2.26
CA LEU A 136 -5.30 3.70 -3.05
C LEU A 136 -5.75 3.68 -4.53
N GLY A 137 -7.03 3.45 -4.81
CA GLY A 137 -7.57 3.54 -6.17
C GLY A 137 -7.33 4.89 -6.84
N ALA A 138 -7.55 5.99 -6.11
CA ALA A 138 -7.30 7.34 -6.63
C ALA A 138 -5.82 7.57 -6.96
N ARG A 139 -4.89 7.13 -6.10
CA ARG A 139 -3.45 7.23 -6.35
C ARG A 139 -2.98 6.42 -7.56
N LEU A 140 -3.55 5.23 -7.79
CA LEU A 140 -3.25 4.44 -8.99
C LEU A 140 -3.71 5.17 -10.27
N ALA A 141 -4.87 5.83 -10.23
CA ALA A 141 -5.35 6.62 -11.36
C ALA A 141 -4.46 7.84 -11.62
N LEU A 142 -3.99 8.52 -10.58
CA LEU A 142 -3.01 9.61 -10.70
C LEU A 142 -1.67 9.13 -11.26
N ALA A 143 -1.14 8.01 -10.76
CA ALA A 143 0.08 7.40 -11.28
C ALA A 143 -0.04 7.12 -12.79
N HIS A 144 -1.16 6.53 -13.21
CA HIS A 144 -1.45 6.29 -14.62
C HIS A 144 -1.48 7.58 -15.45
N ALA A 145 -2.11 8.64 -14.92
CA ALA A 145 -2.15 9.96 -15.58
C ALA A 145 -0.73 10.54 -15.78
N HIS A 146 0.17 10.29 -14.83
CA HIS A 146 1.60 10.64 -14.88
C HIS A 146 2.46 9.63 -15.66
N ARG A 147 1.84 8.69 -16.38
CA ARG A 147 2.53 7.63 -17.15
C ARG A 147 3.42 6.71 -16.30
N ARG A 148 3.16 6.63 -14.99
CA ARG A 148 3.79 5.68 -14.08
C ARG A 148 2.89 4.46 -13.93
N HIS A 149 3.36 3.31 -14.39
CA HIS A 149 2.59 2.07 -14.38
C HIS A 149 3.07 1.06 -13.33
N LEU A 150 4.27 1.25 -12.76
CA LEU A 150 4.77 0.43 -11.67
C LEU A 150 4.54 1.17 -10.35
N CYS A 151 3.49 0.78 -9.61
CA CYS A 151 3.13 1.45 -8.36
C CYS A 151 3.59 0.62 -7.17
N MET A 152 4.41 1.21 -6.30
CA MET A 152 5.05 0.51 -5.19
C MET A 152 4.77 1.18 -3.84
N ALA A 153 4.66 0.39 -2.79
CA ALA A 153 4.51 0.87 -1.41
C ALA A 153 5.42 0.09 -0.48
N VAL A 154 6.11 0.79 0.42
CA VAL A 154 6.77 0.15 1.57
C VAL A 154 5.74 -0.01 2.69
N VAL A 155 5.74 -1.16 3.34
CA VAL A 155 4.90 -1.45 4.51
C VAL A 155 5.70 -2.17 5.57
N SER A 156 5.46 -1.82 6.84
CA SER A 156 5.97 -2.61 7.98
C SER A 156 5.46 -4.04 7.89
N LEU A 157 6.33 -4.99 8.26
CA LEU A 157 5.96 -6.41 8.37
C LEU A 157 4.72 -6.61 9.27
N HIS A 158 4.62 -5.81 10.33
CA HIS A 158 3.56 -5.84 11.34
C HIS A 158 2.33 -5.00 10.96
N ASN A 159 2.40 -4.17 9.91
CA ASN A 159 1.25 -3.37 9.46
C ASN A 159 0.30 -4.18 8.56
N HIS A 160 -0.32 -5.19 9.16
CA HIS A 160 -1.23 -6.13 8.48
C HIS A 160 -2.45 -5.44 7.86
N SER A 161 -2.95 -4.35 8.46
CA SER A 161 -4.12 -3.62 7.95
C SER A 161 -3.81 -2.93 6.62
N SER A 162 -2.67 -2.25 6.54
CA SER A 162 -2.25 -1.60 5.30
C SER A 162 -1.98 -2.62 4.20
N ARG A 163 -1.25 -3.69 4.54
CA ARG A 163 -0.99 -4.79 3.60
C ARG A 163 -2.27 -5.44 3.09
N HIS A 164 -3.25 -5.72 3.95
CA HIS A 164 -4.56 -6.23 3.52
C HIS A 164 -5.19 -5.34 2.46
N ASN A 165 -5.23 -4.02 2.72
CA ASN A 165 -5.85 -3.07 1.82
C ASN A 165 -5.15 -3.02 0.45
N MET A 166 -3.83 -3.20 0.42
CA MET A 166 -3.04 -3.29 -0.80
C MET A 166 -3.31 -4.60 -1.57
N LEU A 167 -3.23 -5.75 -0.90
CA LEU A 167 -3.49 -7.06 -1.50
C LEU A 167 -4.91 -7.13 -2.08
N ARG A 168 -5.91 -6.61 -1.35
CA ARG A 168 -7.32 -6.54 -1.84
C ARG A 168 -7.52 -5.60 -3.02
N ARG A 169 -6.54 -4.78 -3.37
CA ARG A 169 -6.53 -3.89 -4.54
C ARG A 169 -5.63 -4.41 -5.67
N GLY A 170 -5.13 -5.64 -5.56
CA GLY A 170 -4.36 -6.30 -6.62
C GLY A 170 -2.85 -6.06 -6.55
N LEU A 171 -2.36 -5.38 -5.51
CA LEU A 171 -0.92 -5.37 -5.25
C LEU A 171 -0.51 -6.76 -4.74
N HIS A 172 0.75 -7.13 -4.99
CA HIS A 172 1.38 -8.31 -4.42
C HIS A 172 2.66 -7.89 -3.69
N VAL A 173 3.08 -8.67 -2.69
CA VAL A 173 4.39 -8.47 -2.05
C VAL A 173 5.47 -8.98 -3.01
N ALA A 174 6.36 -8.09 -3.41
CA ALA A 174 7.40 -8.33 -4.41
C ALA A 174 8.82 -8.34 -3.80
N TRP A 175 8.97 -7.87 -2.57
CA TRP A 175 10.23 -7.90 -1.85
C TRP A 175 9.98 -7.88 -0.33
N VAL A 176 10.91 -8.44 0.42
CA VAL A 176 10.95 -8.36 1.88
C VAL A 176 12.39 -8.26 2.37
N GLY A 177 12.63 -7.47 3.42
CA GLY A 177 13.96 -7.35 4.01
C GLY A 177 14.04 -6.27 5.07
N ASP A 178 15.28 -5.91 5.43
CA ASP A 178 15.55 -4.81 6.34
C ASP A 178 15.79 -3.54 5.53
N LEU A 179 15.09 -2.46 5.91
CA LEU A 179 15.29 -1.11 5.38
C LEU A 179 15.48 -0.19 6.59
N ASP A 180 16.66 0.42 6.69
CA ASP A 180 17.05 1.30 7.80
C ASP A 180 16.89 0.65 9.19
N GLY A 181 17.24 -0.64 9.28
CA GLY A 181 17.14 -1.44 10.50
C GLY A 181 15.73 -1.93 10.84
N LEU A 182 14.76 -1.72 9.94
CA LEU A 182 13.37 -2.08 10.15
C LEU A 182 12.89 -3.12 9.14
N ARG A 183 12.07 -4.07 9.61
CA ARG A 183 11.53 -5.15 8.77
C ARG A 183 10.42 -4.64 7.88
N ARG A 184 10.64 -4.66 6.58
CA ARG A 184 9.75 -4.08 5.57
C ARG A 184 9.43 -5.05 4.45
N GLN A 185 8.27 -4.83 3.86
CA GLN A 185 7.81 -5.43 2.62
C GLN A 185 7.64 -4.32 1.58
N ILE A 186 7.91 -4.63 0.31
CA ILE A 186 7.49 -3.79 -0.82
C ILE A 186 6.31 -4.48 -1.50
N ALA A 187 5.17 -3.81 -1.52
CA ALA A 187 4.01 -4.19 -2.31
C ALA A 187 4.06 -3.50 -3.67
N LEU A 188 3.68 -4.21 -4.73
CA LEU A 188 3.79 -3.77 -6.12
C LEU A 188 2.51 -4.07 -6.88
N ILE A 189 2.13 -3.19 -7.80
CA ILE A 189 1.23 -3.49 -8.91
C ILE A 189 1.77 -2.88 -10.20
N ASP A 190 1.76 -3.67 -11.27
CA ASP A 190 1.93 -3.19 -12.64
C ASP A 190 0.53 -2.92 -13.23
N LEU A 191 0.28 -1.70 -13.69
CA LEU A 191 -1.00 -1.27 -14.25
C LEU A 191 -1.18 -1.68 -15.73
N HIS A 192 -0.11 -2.08 -16.40
CA HIS A 192 -0.11 -2.52 -17.80
C HIS A 192 -0.10 -4.04 -17.93
N HIS A 193 0.59 -4.74 -17.02
CA HIS A 193 0.76 -6.19 -17.08
C HIS A 193 0.18 -6.86 -15.84
N GLY A 194 -0.51 -7.98 -16.03
CA GLY A 194 -0.98 -8.81 -14.93
C GLY A 194 0.16 -9.61 -14.31
N LEU A 195 0.06 -9.89 -13.01
CA LEU A 195 0.95 -10.86 -12.37
C LEU A 195 0.61 -12.28 -12.83
N HIS A 196 1.62 -13.01 -13.28
CA HIS A 196 1.47 -14.40 -13.69
C HIS A 196 2.05 -15.34 -12.64
N VAL A 197 1.21 -16.26 -12.16
CA VAL A 197 1.54 -17.21 -11.08
C VAL A 197 0.99 -18.60 -11.38
N ASP A 198 1.66 -19.62 -10.88
CA ASP A 198 1.12 -20.98 -10.82
C ASP A 198 0.24 -21.12 -9.57
N THR A 199 -1.06 -21.31 -9.78
CA THR A 199 -2.03 -21.48 -8.69
C THR A 199 -1.97 -22.87 -8.05
N GLY A 200 -1.22 -23.82 -8.63
CA GLY A 200 -1.02 -25.16 -8.10
C GLY A 200 0.18 -25.28 -7.15
N ASP A 201 1.07 -24.30 -7.12
CA ASP A 201 2.27 -24.28 -6.28
C ASP A 201 2.17 -23.14 -5.25
N GLU A 202 1.56 -23.47 -4.10
CA GLU A 202 1.27 -22.53 -3.01
C GLU A 202 2.09 -22.82 -1.75
N ARG A 203 2.49 -21.75 -1.06
CA ARG A 203 2.98 -21.78 0.32
C ARG A 203 2.16 -20.83 1.18
N LEU A 204 1.77 -21.29 2.37
CA LEU A 204 1.23 -20.43 3.42
C LEU A 204 2.35 -20.15 4.42
N ILE A 205 2.66 -18.87 4.61
CA ILE A 205 3.77 -18.42 5.44
C ILE A 205 3.23 -17.43 6.45
N ASP A 206 3.64 -17.53 7.72
CA ASP A 206 3.29 -16.54 8.73
C ASP A 206 3.70 -15.14 8.25
N SER A 207 2.79 -14.17 8.37
CA SER A 207 3.03 -12.82 7.88
C SER A 207 4.10 -12.05 8.66
N ASP A 208 4.47 -12.51 9.85
CA ASP A 208 5.58 -11.97 10.67
C ASP A 208 6.89 -12.78 10.53
N ASP A 209 6.88 -13.91 9.83
CA ASP A 209 8.08 -14.71 9.58
C ASP A 209 8.88 -14.16 8.39
N LEU A 210 9.78 -13.22 8.70
CA LEU A 210 10.65 -12.56 7.72
C LEU A 210 11.52 -13.57 6.95
N ASP A 211 12.08 -14.57 7.63
CA ASP A 211 13.08 -15.46 7.04
C ASP A 211 12.42 -16.48 6.12
N ALA A 212 11.25 -17.01 6.49
CA ALA A 212 10.47 -17.85 5.60
C ALA A 212 9.99 -17.09 4.35
N GLN A 213 9.59 -15.82 4.50
CA GLN A 213 9.23 -14.98 3.35
C GLN A 213 10.43 -14.72 2.44
N ARG A 214 11.62 -14.42 3.00
CA ARG A 214 12.87 -14.30 2.23
C ARG A 214 13.18 -15.56 1.45
N GLN A 215 13.06 -16.72 2.08
CA GLN A 215 13.30 -18.01 1.42
C GLN A 215 12.29 -18.24 0.29
N ALA A 216 11.02 -17.88 0.48
CA ALA A 216 10.01 -17.99 -0.58
C ALA A 216 10.34 -17.11 -1.79
N PHE A 217 10.80 -15.87 -1.58
CA PHE A 217 11.27 -15.02 -2.67
C PHE A 217 12.52 -15.59 -3.36
N ALA A 218 13.48 -16.11 -2.60
CA ALA A 218 14.68 -16.77 -3.16
C ALA A 218 14.32 -17.99 -4.03
N ASP A 219 13.25 -18.70 -3.65
CA ASP A 219 12.73 -19.82 -4.42
C ASP A 219 11.88 -19.36 -5.63
N GLY A 220 11.60 -18.07 -5.81
CA GLY A 220 10.82 -17.54 -6.93
C GLY A 220 9.31 -17.51 -6.71
N TYR A 221 8.85 -17.40 -5.46
CA TYR A 221 7.46 -17.12 -5.12
C TYR A 221 7.21 -15.62 -4.92
N VAL A 222 5.94 -15.21 -4.99
CA VAL A 222 5.47 -13.86 -4.66
C VAL A 222 4.23 -13.92 -3.77
N GLY A 223 4.07 -12.94 -2.88
CA GLY A 223 2.94 -12.89 -1.93
C GLY A 223 1.70 -12.25 -2.56
N VAL A 224 0.70 -13.05 -2.92
CA VAL A 224 -0.47 -12.58 -3.71
C VAL A 224 -1.71 -12.29 -2.88
N GLY A 225 -1.70 -12.67 -1.60
CA GLY A 225 -2.87 -12.60 -0.76
C GLY A 225 -2.57 -13.03 0.66
N GLU A 226 -3.62 -13.18 1.44
CA GLU A 226 -3.51 -13.59 2.82
C GLU A 226 -4.73 -14.40 3.25
N LEU A 227 -4.48 -15.29 4.19
CA LEU A 227 -5.47 -16.04 4.94
C LEU A 227 -5.46 -15.51 6.37
N ARG A 228 -6.62 -15.04 6.84
CA ARG A 228 -6.80 -14.54 8.20
C ARG A 228 -7.65 -15.52 9.00
N THR A 229 -7.14 -15.93 10.14
CA THR A 229 -7.91 -16.55 11.22
C THR A 229 -8.04 -15.54 12.36
N ASP A 230 -8.74 -15.89 13.44
CA ASP A 230 -8.94 -14.99 14.57
C ASP A 230 -7.62 -14.59 15.24
N ASP A 231 -6.61 -15.47 15.23
CA ASP A 231 -5.34 -15.29 15.94
C ASP A 231 -4.12 -15.14 15.02
N GLN A 232 -4.23 -15.42 13.72
CA GLN A 232 -3.08 -15.48 12.82
C GLN A 232 -3.36 -14.91 11.44
N VAL A 233 -2.32 -14.31 10.85
CA VAL A 233 -2.32 -13.84 9.47
C VAL A 233 -1.22 -14.59 8.72
N HIS A 234 -1.61 -15.40 7.75
CA HIS A 234 -0.68 -16.07 6.84
C HIS A 234 -0.72 -15.39 5.47
N LEU A 235 0.43 -15.16 4.87
CA LEU A 235 0.57 -14.76 3.49
C LEU A 235 0.50 -15.97 2.56
N ARG A 236 -0.27 -15.82 1.49
CA ARG A 236 -0.35 -16.78 0.39
C ARG A 236 0.73 -16.45 -0.63
N PHE A 237 1.72 -17.30 -0.73
CA PHE A 237 2.78 -17.22 -1.72
C PHE A 237 2.50 -18.19 -2.86
N LEU A 238 2.55 -17.71 -4.10
CA LEU A 238 2.43 -18.54 -5.31
C LEU A 238 3.70 -18.43 -6.15
N ARG A 239 4.05 -19.51 -6.85
CA ARG A 239 5.19 -19.53 -7.77
C ARG A 239 4.99 -18.48 -8.85
N ARG A 240 5.95 -17.55 -9.01
CA ARG A 240 5.93 -16.58 -10.11
C ARG A 240 6.30 -17.27 -11.42
N LEU A 241 5.53 -16.99 -12.47
CA LEU A 241 5.82 -17.42 -13.82
C LEU A 241 6.50 -16.27 -14.57
N VAL A 242 7.73 -16.47 -15.03
CA VAL A 242 8.48 -15.45 -15.76
C VAL A 242 8.01 -15.44 -17.22
N ILE A 243 7.48 -14.32 -17.68
CA ILE A 243 7.10 -14.11 -19.08
C ILE A 243 8.11 -13.17 -19.74
N GLN A 244 8.63 -13.56 -20.90
CA GLN A 244 9.55 -12.71 -21.66
C GLN A 244 8.91 -11.36 -21.99
N GLY A 245 9.62 -10.28 -21.68
CA GLY A 245 9.14 -8.90 -21.92
C GLY A 245 8.26 -8.31 -20.82
N VAL A 246 7.94 -9.07 -19.76
CA VAL A 246 7.23 -8.55 -18.58
C VAL A 246 8.27 -8.39 -17.44
N PRO A 247 8.58 -7.15 -17.01
CA PRO A 247 9.70 -6.90 -16.11
C PRO A 247 9.50 -7.45 -14.69
N LEU A 248 8.24 -7.56 -14.22
CA LEU A 248 7.87 -7.95 -12.86
C LEU A 248 6.61 -8.82 -12.87
#